data_AF-A0A7W1KUP1-F1
#
_entry.id   AF-A0A7W1KUP1-F1
#
_cell.length_a   1.000
_cell.length_b   1.000
_cell.length_c   1.000
_cell.angle_alpha   90.00
_cell.angle_beta   90.00
_cell.angle_gamma   90.00
#
_symmetry.space_group_name_H-M   'P 1'
#
loop_
_entity.id
_entity.type
_entity.pdbx_description
1 polymer ?
#
loop_
_entity_poly.entity_id
_entity_poly.type
_entity_poly.pdbx_seq_one_letter_code
_entity_poly.pdbx_strand_id
1 'polypeptide(L)' 'MPEGVPMEALDAAVEVLHEAGEPLHWTVIQDRALRAGHLDPFTSPNVRRELLSALRRGVSDGVLRSAGRGVYELAAPTER' A
#
# COMPACT_ATOMS: atom_id res chain seq x y z
N MET A 1 20.93 -16.97 0.19
CA MET A 1 20.89 -15.50 0.33
C MET A 1 19.55 -15.06 -0.24
N PRO A 2 18.57 -14.56 0.53
CA PRO A 2 17.39 -14.02 -0.10
C PRO A 2 17.79 -12.69 -0.72
N GLU A 3 17.75 -12.62 -2.05
CA GLU A 3 17.79 -11.38 -2.80
C GLU A 3 16.70 -10.48 -2.23
N GLY A 4 17.07 -9.25 -1.84
CA GLY A 4 16.12 -8.23 -1.44
C GLY A 4 15.21 -7.93 -2.62
N VAL A 5 14.10 -8.66 -2.72
CA VAL A 5 12.97 -8.25 -3.54
C VAL A 5 12.59 -6.86 -3.06
N PRO A 6 12.60 -5.82 -3.92
CA PRO A 6 12.10 -4.53 -3.53
C PRO A 6 10.67 -4.76 -3.09
N MET A 7 10.43 -4.63 -1.78
CA MET A 7 9.11 -4.77 -1.16
C MET A 7 8.14 -3.99 -2.04
N GLU A 8 7.26 -4.71 -2.75
CA GLU A 8 6.45 -4.11 -3.80
C GLU A 8 5.61 -3.00 -3.15
N ALA A 9 5.29 -1.92 -3.87
CA ALA A 9 4.52 -0.82 -3.30
C ALA A 9 3.18 -1.26 -2.66
N LEU A 10 2.71 -2.47 -2.99
CA LEU A 10 1.58 -3.15 -2.36
C LEU A 10 1.90 -3.61 -0.94
N ASP A 11 3.02 -4.29 -0.70
CA ASP A 11 3.43 -4.75 0.64
C ASP A 11 3.60 -3.56 1.58
N ALA A 12 4.27 -2.50 1.12
CA ALA A 12 4.41 -1.26 1.88
C ALA A 12 3.03 -0.64 2.24
N ALA A 13 2.08 -0.66 1.30
CA ALA A 13 0.74 -0.15 1.55
C ALA A 13 -0.05 -1.03 2.53
N VAL A 14 0.08 -2.35 2.42
CA VAL A 14 -0.53 -3.34 3.32
C VAL A 14 0.02 -3.20 4.72
N GLU A 15 1.33 -3.08 4.88
CA GLU A 15 1.99 -2.92 6.18
C GLU A 15 1.58 -1.60 6.86
N VAL A 16 1.56 -0.48 6.12
CA VAL A 16 1.08 0.81 6.63
C VAL A 16 -0.40 0.77 7.05
N LEU A 17 -1.25 0.09 6.28
CA LEU A 17 -2.66 -0.09 6.63
C LEU A 17 -2.82 -1.03 7.84
N HIS A 18 -1.97 -2.03 7.96
CA HIS A 18 -1.97 -2.99 9.06
C HIS A 18 -1.55 -2.32 10.37
N GLU A 19 -0.48 -1.53 10.34
CA GLU A 19 -0.02 -0.75 11.49
C GLU A 19 -1.06 0.29 11.93
N ALA A 20 -1.73 0.93 10.98
CA ALA A 20 -2.74 1.92 11.29
C ALA A 20 -4.05 1.31 11.84
N GLY A 21 -4.43 0.12 11.37
CA GLY A 21 -5.66 -0.57 11.80
C GLY A 21 -6.95 0.17 11.42
N GLU A 22 -6.87 1.18 10.55
CA GLU A 22 -7.99 2.02 10.14
C GLU A 22 -7.95 2.28 8.61
N PRO A 23 -9.09 2.63 7.98
CA PRO A 23 -9.11 3.01 6.57
C PRO A 23 -8.32 4.29 6.33
N LEU A 24 -7.31 4.25 5.45
CA LEU A 24 -6.45 5.38 5.14
C LEU A 24 -6.61 5.88 3.72
N HIS A 25 -6.52 7.20 3.56
CA HIS A 25 -6.46 7.81 2.24
C HIS A 25 -5.11 7.52 1.55
N TRP A 26 -5.10 7.27 0.25
CA TRP A 26 -3.89 6.90 -0.51
C TRP A 26 -2.72 7.87 -0.34
N THR A 27 -2.99 9.16 -0.10
CA THR A 27 -1.97 10.17 0.20
C THR A 27 -1.28 9.93 1.55
N VAL A 28 -2.02 9.47 2.55
CA VAL A 28 -1.49 9.15 3.88
C VAL A 28 -0.67 7.87 3.82
N ILE A 29 -1.16 6.87 3.07
CA ILE A 29 -0.41 5.64 2.80
C ILE A 29 0.91 5.98 2.13
N GLN A 30 0.89 6.86 1.12
CA GLN A 30 2.10 7.34 0.46
C GLN A 30 3.06 8.04 1.43
N ASP A 31 2.57 9.01 2.21
CA ASP A 31 3.42 9.77 3.14
C ASP A 31 4.05 8.86 4.20
N ARG A 32 3.29 7.91 4.75
CA ARG A 32 3.82 6.93 5.71
C ARG A 32 4.82 5.98 5.08
N ALA A 33 4.55 5.46 3.89
CA ALA A 33 5.50 4.59 3.18
C ALA A 33 6.80 5.33 2.82
N LEU A 34 6.72 6.63 2.48
CA LEU A 34 7.89 7.49 2.29
C LEU A 34 8.67 7.70 3.60
N ARG A 35 7.97 8.01 4.70
CA ARG A 35 8.60 8.22 6.03
C ARG A 35 9.24 6.97 6.60
N ALA A 36 8.63 5.80 6.37
CA ALA A 36 9.16 4.51 6.79
C ALA A 36 10.31 4.02 5.89
N GLY A 37 10.59 4.72 4.78
CA GLY A 37 11.65 4.36 3.84
C GLY A 37 11.31 3.16 2.95
N HIS A 38 10.04 2.75 2.90
CA HIS A 38 9.59 1.69 1.99
C HIS A 38 9.50 2.18 0.55
N LEU A 39 9.20 3.46 0.35
CA LEU A 39 9.18 4.10 -0.96
C LEU A 39 10.20 5.22 -0.99
N ASP A 40 10.99 5.26 -2.06
CA ASP A 40 11.98 6.30 -2.27
C ASP A 40 11.57 7.19 -3.46
N PRO A 41 11.27 8.48 -3.22
CA PRO A 41 10.83 9.41 -4.26
C PRO A 41 11.98 9.86 -5.18
N PHE A 42 13.24 9.67 -4.77
CA PHE A 42 14.42 9.95 -5.59
C PHE A 42 14.70 8.81 -6.57
N THR A 43 14.29 7.59 -6.23
CA THR A 43 14.53 6.38 -7.02
C THR A 43 13.39 6.12 -8.00
N SER A 44 12.14 6.41 -7.60
CA SER A 44 10.96 6.28 -8.45
C SER A 44 10.29 7.63 -8.70
N PRO A 45 10.51 8.32 -9.83
CA PRO A 45 9.83 9.58 -10.15
C PRO A 45 8.29 9.46 -10.27
N ASN A 46 7.76 8.23 -10.26
CA ASN A 46 6.34 7.93 -10.35
C ASN A 46 5.77 7.18 -9.12
N VAL A 47 6.34 7.36 -7.91
CA VAL A 47 5.84 6.69 -6.66
C VAL A 47 4.32 6.72 -6.55
N ARG A 48 3.70 7.88 -6.84
CA ARG A 48 2.24 8.01 -6.78
C ARG A 48 1.51 7.04 -7.71
N ARG A 49 2.00 6.91 -8.94
CA ARG A 49 1.39 6.05 -9.95
C ARG A 49 1.59 4.59 -9.58
N GLU A 50 2.77 4.22 -9.12
CA GLU A 50 3.08 2.85 -8.68
C GLU A 50 2.23 2.46 -7.48
N LEU A 51 2.14 3.33 -6.47
CA LEU A 51 1.30 3.12 -5.30
C LEU A 51 -0.18 2.98 -5.68
N LEU A 52 -0.71 3.87 -6.53
CA LEU A 52 -2.10 3.76 -6.98
C LEU A 52 -2.36 2.48 -7.79
N SER A 53 -1.39 2.05 -8.59
CA SER A 53 -1.48 0.81 -9.36
C SER A 53 -1.46 -0.41 -8.43
N ALA A 54 -0.60 -0.37 -7.41
CA ALA A 54 -0.51 -1.38 -6.36
C ALA A 54 -1.80 -1.46 -5.54
N LEU A 55 -2.33 -0.33 -5.06
CA LEU A 55 -3.60 -0.28 -4.33
C LEU A 55 -4.75 -0.86 -5.16
N ARG A 56 -4.84 -0.51 -6.45
CA ARG A 56 -5.84 -1.08 -7.36
C ARG A 56 -5.68 -2.59 -7.51
N ARG A 57 -4.44 -3.06 -7.66
CA ARG A 57 -4.14 -4.49 -7.76
C ARG A 57 -4.53 -5.22 -6.47
N GLY A 58 -4.14 -4.70 -5.31
CA GLY A 58 -4.55 -5.25 -4.01
C GLY A 58 -6.07 -5.29 -3.82
N VAL A 59 -6.81 -4.32 -4.36
CA VAL A 59 -8.28 -4.38 -4.38
C VAL A 59 -8.79 -5.47 -5.32
N SER A 60 -8.20 -5.62 -6.51
CA SER A 60 -8.56 -6.69 -7.45
C SER A 60 -8.22 -8.09 -6.93
N ASP A 61 -7.10 -8.25 -6.22
CA ASP A 61 -6.69 -9.49 -5.56
C ASP A 61 -7.49 -9.76 -4.28
N GLY A 62 -8.30 -8.80 -3.81
CA GLY A 62 -9.12 -8.94 -2.60
C GLY A 62 -8.34 -8.82 -1.29
N VAL A 63 -7.11 -8.31 -1.35
CA VAL A 63 -6.25 -8.01 -0.17
C VAL A 63 -6.61 -6.65 0.44
N LEU A 64 -7.07 -5.71 -0.39
CA LEU A 64 -7.51 -4.38 0.01
C LEU A 64 -8.97 -4.16 -0.35
N ARG A 65 -9.63 -3.25 0.34
CA ARG A 65 -10.96 -2.75 -0.01
C ARG A 65 -10.96 -1.23 -0.10
N SER A 66 -11.77 -0.68 -1.00
CA SER A 66 -11.99 0.75 -1.06
C SER A 66 -13.11 1.13 -0.07
N ALA A 67 -12.74 1.76 1.04
CA ALA A 67 -13.68 2.24 2.05
C ALA A 67 -14.41 3.53 1.64
N GLY A 68 -13.91 4.23 0.62
CA GLY A 68 -14.46 5.51 0.17
C GLY A 68 -13.67 6.15 -0.97
N ARG A 69 -13.91 7.45 -1.22
CA ARG A 69 -13.23 8.19 -2.31
C ARG A 69 -11.74 8.35 -1.98
N GLY A 70 -10.91 7.47 -2.54
CA GLY A 70 -9.46 7.46 -2.33
C GLY A 70 -9.03 6.86 -0.99
N VAL A 71 -9.94 6.25 -0.24
CA VAL A 71 -9.67 5.60 1.04
C VAL A 71 -9.64 4.10 0.83
N TYR A 72 -8.60 3.47 1.36
CA TYR A 72 -8.36 2.03 1.29
C TYR A 72 -8.24 1.47 2.70
N GLU A 73 -8.73 0.26 2.88
CA GLU A 73 -8.63 -0.53 4.11
C GLU A 73 -8.10 -1.92 3.76
N LEU A 74 -7.56 -2.61 4.76
CA LEU A 74 -7.25 -4.03 4.61
C LEU A 74 -8.54 -4.80 4.44
N ALA A 75 -8.62 -5.62 3.41
CA ALA A 75 -9.65 -6.63 3.36
C ALA A 75 -9.31 -7.62 4.48
N ALA A 76 -10.08 -7.60 5.56
CA ALA A 76 -9.96 -8.61 6.60
C ALA A 76 -9.94 -9.98 5.93
N PRO A 77 -9.02 -10.90 6.34
CA PRO A 77 -8.99 -12.23 5.79
C PRO A 77 -10.39 -12.79 5.97
N THR A 78 -11.08 -13.01 4.85
CA THR A 78 -12.35 -13.73 4.91
C THR A 78 -11.93 -15.15 5.25
N GLU A 79 -11.90 -15.46 6.55
CA GLU A 79 -11.90 -16.84 7.00
C GLU A 79 -13.06 -17.52 6.29
N ARG A 80 -12.74 -18.53 5.48
CA ARG A 80 -13.68 -19.45 4.88
C ARG A 80 -13.48 -20.81 5.51
#